data_AF-A0A4Y7RB05-F1
#
_entry.id   AF-A0A4Y7RB05-F1
#
_cell.length_a   1.000
_cell.length_b   1.000
_cell.length_c   1.000
_cell.angle_alpha   90.00
_cell.angle_beta   90.00
_cell.angle_gamma   90.00
#
_symmetry.space_group_name_H-M   'P 1'
#
loop_
_entity.id
_entity.type
_entity.pdbx_description
1 polymer ?
#
loop_
_entity_poly.entity_id
_entity_poly.type
_entity_poly.pdbx_seq_one_letter_code
_entity_poly.pdbx_strand_id
1 'polypeptide(L)'
;MEKINWLEIIEEESDNILDALTAVYDEACCLNANSEICQVLKMNSDGTLIHHTSTADNTSSAVWNGNAIELARMAWFNPLDFTDEAEVISSYLTKEELQDFTRYLDGENLTLHKLRQWNFYIADRLEKKYTEKYAADNAPAWADKVMQELLKHASEYGRAETQKVELADLGKS
;
A
#
# COMPACT_ATOMS: atom_id res chain seq x y z
N MET A 1 19.05 24.15 -15.25
CA MET A 1 18.72 22.78 -14.78
C MET A 1 17.88 22.17 -15.88
N GLU A 2 18.30 21.05 -16.46
CA GLU A 2 17.50 20.35 -17.45
C GLU A 2 16.21 19.87 -16.81
N LYS A 3 15.13 19.90 -17.59
CA LYS A 3 13.78 19.58 -17.11
C LYS A 3 13.61 18.07 -17.13
N ILE A 4 13.24 17.48 -15.99
CA ILE A 4 13.03 16.03 -15.86
C ILE A 4 11.69 15.66 -16.49
N ASN A 5 11.69 14.71 -17.41
CA ASN A 5 10.47 14.17 -18.01
C ASN A 5 9.94 12.99 -17.19
N TRP A 6 9.23 13.28 -16.11
CA TRP A 6 8.71 12.25 -15.20
C TRP A 6 7.77 11.25 -15.89
N LEU A 7 6.99 11.69 -16.88
CA LEU A 7 6.09 10.78 -17.61
C LEU A 7 6.86 9.69 -18.33
N GLU A 8 7.90 10.07 -19.07
CA GLU A 8 8.75 9.12 -19.81
C GLU A 8 9.43 8.14 -18.88
N ILE A 9 9.98 8.60 -17.75
CA ILE A 9 10.62 7.72 -16.76
C ILE A 9 9.61 6.77 -16.12
N ILE A 10 8.40 7.24 -15.78
CA ILE A 10 7.34 6.38 -15.23
C ILE A 10 6.92 5.32 -16.24
N GLU A 11 6.77 5.70 -17.52
CA GLU A 11 6.42 4.77 -18.59
C GLU A 11 7.51 3.70 -18.79
N GLU A 12 8.79 4.11 -18.81
CA GLU A 12 9.94 3.20 -18.93
C GLU A 12 10.06 2.23 -17.76
N GLU A 13 9.80 2.69 -16.53
CA GLU A 13 9.93 1.91 -15.29
C GLU A 13 8.62 1.26 -14.82
N SER A 14 7.59 1.20 -15.68
CA SER A 14 6.22 0.81 -15.29
C SER A 14 6.14 -0.51 -14.52
N ASP A 15 6.78 -1.56 -15.03
CA ASP A 15 6.74 -2.90 -14.42
C ASP A 15 7.43 -2.90 -13.05
N ASN A 16 8.59 -2.22 -12.95
CA ASN A 16 9.33 -2.08 -11.70
C ASN A 16 8.54 -1.27 -10.66
N ILE A 17 7.81 -0.23 -11.10
CA ILE A 17 6.93 0.56 -10.25
C ILE A 17 5.77 -0.29 -9.73
N LEU A 18 5.11 -1.09 -10.58
CA LEU A 18 4.01 -1.96 -10.18
C LEU A 18 4.44 -3.01 -9.14
N ASP A 19 5.60 -3.64 -9.36
CA ASP A 19 6.17 -4.59 -8.40
C ASP A 19 6.50 -3.90 -7.06
N ALA A 20 7.11 -2.71 -7.10
CA ALA A 20 7.43 -1.95 -5.91
C ALA A 20 6.19 -1.44 -5.17
N LEU A 21 5.13 -1.04 -5.88
CA LEU A 21 3.84 -0.69 -5.29
C LEU A 21 3.21 -1.91 -4.60
N THR A 22 3.24 -3.08 -5.24
CA THR A 22 2.75 -4.32 -4.62
C THR A 22 3.48 -4.60 -3.31
N ALA A 23 4.82 -4.43 -3.28
CA ALA A 23 5.62 -4.58 -2.07
C ALA A 23 5.28 -3.54 -0.97
N VAL A 24 5.01 -2.28 -1.35
CA VAL A 24 4.55 -1.24 -0.40
C VAL A 24 3.27 -1.68 0.30
N TYR A 25 2.31 -2.22 -0.45
CA TYR A 25 1.04 -2.67 0.12
C TYR A 25 1.22 -3.87 1.03
N ASP A 26 1.98 -4.87 0.58
CA ASP A 26 2.26 -6.09 1.34
C ASP A 26 2.96 -5.76 2.68
N GLU A 27 3.99 -4.92 2.65
CA GLU A 27 4.71 -4.52 3.86
C GLU A 27 3.94 -3.56 4.78
N ALA A 28 2.90 -2.88 4.27
CA ALA A 28 2.01 -2.06 5.10
C ALA A 28 0.87 -2.89 5.71
N CYS A 29 0.50 -4.01 5.09
CA CYS A 29 -0.50 -4.96 5.56
C CYS A 29 0.07 -5.81 6.70
N CYS A 30 -0.22 -5.45 7.95
CA CYS A 30 0.41 -6.08 9.11
C CYS A 30 -0.54 -6.23 10.30
N LEU A 31 -0.16 -7.05 11.29
CA LEU A 31 -1.00 -7.30 12.47
C LEU A 31 -1.14 -6.08 13.41
N ASN A 32 -0.20 -5.15 13.35
CA ASN A 32 -0.13 -4.00 14.24
C ASN A 32 -0.29 -2.72 13.42
N ALA A 33 -1.53 -2.28 13.23
CA ALA A 33 -1.82 -1.01 12.56
C ALA A 33 -1.08 0.13 13.26
N ASN A 34 -0.46 1.00 12.47
CA ASN A 34 0.25 2.17 12.97
C ASN A 34 0.18 3.31 11.94
N SER A 35 -0.67 4.30 12.22
CA SER A 35 -0.85 5.47 11.35
C SER A 35 0.36 6.41 11.31
N GLU A 36 1.26 6.34 12.28
CA GLU A 36 2.45 7.20 12.35
C GLU A 36 3.60 6.66 11.50
N ILE A 37 3.55 5.37 11.13
CA ILE A 37 4.57 4.68 10.34
C ILE A 37 4.00 4.36 8.97
N CYS A 38 4.73 4.75 7.92
CA CYS A 38 4.34 4.51 6.54
C CYS A 38 5.42 3.74 5.79
N GLN A 39 4.99 2.87 4.88
CA GLN A 39 5.80 2.44 3.74
C GLN A 39 5.72 3.52 2.66
N VAL A 40 6.88 3.97 2.20
CA VAL A 40 7.02 5.04 1.21
C VAL A 40 7.84 4.53 0.03
N LEU A 41 7.29 4.71 -1.16
CA LEU A 41 7.99 4.49 -2.43
C LEU A 41 8.25 5.83 -3.11
N LYS A 42 9.50 6.06 -3.47
CA LYS A 42 9.90 7.22 -4.27
C LYS A 42 10.77 6.79 -5.44
N MET A 43 10.83 7.62 -6.46
CA MET A 43 11.66 7.44 -7.65
C MET A 43 12.55 8.65 -7.84
N ASN A 44 13.85 8.43 -8.03
CA ASN A 44 14.79 9.48 -8.39
C ASN A 44 14.68 9.81 -9.89
N SER A 45 15.28 10.93 -10.31
CA SER A 45 15.27 11.38 -11.71
C SER A 45 15.99 10.45 -12.70
N ASP A 46 16.70 9.45 -12.21
CA ASP A 46 17.38 8.41 -13.00
C ASP A 46 16.57 7.11 -13.10
N GLY A 47 15.32 7.10 -12.62
CA GLY A 47 14.46 5.91 -12.58
C GLY A 47 14.66 5.02 -11.36
N THR A 48 15.67 5.28 -10.51
CA THR A 48 15.93 4.43 -9.34
C THR A 48 14.77 4.50 -8.33
N LEU A 49 14.17 3.36 -8.04
CA LEU A 49 13.14 3.19 -7.02
C LEU A 49 13.75 2.99 -5.63
N ILE A 50 13.21 3.70 -4.64
CA ILE A 50 13.61 3.60 -3.24
C ILE A 50 12.36 3.39 -2.39
N HIS A 51 12.22 2.17 -1.87
CA HIS A 51 11.21 1.80 -0.88
C HIS A 51 11.85 1.82 0.51
N HIS A 52 11.21 2.53 1.45
CA HIS A 52 11.66 2.61 2.83
C HIS A 52 10.49 2.91 3.77
N THR A 53 10.70 2.60 5.05
CA THR A 53 9.79 3.00 6.13
C THR A 53 10.11 4.42 6.61
N SER A 54 9.08 5.25 6.79
CA SER A 54 9.22 6.63 7.26
C SER A 54 8.07 7.00 8.20
N THR A 55 8.22 8.09 8.95
CA THR A 55 7.10 8.67 9.69
C THR A 55 6.13 9.39 8.75
N ALA A 56 4.86 9.46 9.13
CA ALA A 56 3.79 10.06 8.33
C ALA A 56 4.10 11.51 7.89
N ASP A 57 4.73 12.31 8.75
CA ASP A 57 5.02 13.73 8.51
C ASP A 57 6.38 13.99 7.82
N ASN A 58 7.11 12.94 7.45
CA ASN A 58 8.44 13.08 6.87
C ASN A 58 8.43 12.84 5.36
N THR A 59 8.72 13.91 4.61
CA THR A 59 8.95 13.88 3.16
C THR A 59 10.42 14.16 2.88
N SER A 60 11.05 13.32 2.05
CA SER A 60 12.50 13.43 1.80
C SER A 60 12.88 14.74 1.10
N SER A 61 14.03 15.32 1.45
CA SER A 61 14.52 16.57 0.83
C SER A 61 14.71 16.47 -0.68
N ALA A 62 15.00 15.27 -1.20
CA ALA A 62 15.10 15.03 -2.65
C ALA A 62 13.77 15.27 -3.37
N VAL A 63 12.66 14.87 -2.74
CA VAL A 63 11.30 15.13 -3.25
C VAL A 63 10.99 16.63 -3.16
N TRP A 64 11.29 17.28 -2.03
CA TRP A 64 11.11 18.73 -1.87
C TRP A 64 11.85 19.57 -2.91
N ASN A 65 13.07 19.15 -3.27
CA ASN A 65 13.91 19.84 -4.24
C ASN A 65 13.61 19.44 -5.70
N GLY A 66 12.64 18.54 -5.93
CA GLY A 66 12.25 18.10 -7.27
C GLY A 66 13.23 17.14 -7.96
N ASN A 67 14.18 16.56 -7.24
CA ASN A 67 15.14 15.57 -7.75
C ASN A 67 14.61 14.12 -7.65
N ALA A 68 13.47 13.95 -6.98
CA ALA A 68 12.74 12.70 -6.86
C ALA A 68 11.23 13.00 -6.81
N ILE A 69 10.42 11.99 -7.07
CA ILE A 69 8.97 12.03 -6.83
C ILE A 69 8.56 10.93 -5.85
N GLU A 70 7.62 11.22 -4.97
CA GLU A 70 6.97 10.21 -4.14
C GLU A 70 5.87 9.55 -4.98
N LEU A 71 5.97 8.24 -5.18
CA LEU A 71 5.01 7.47 -5.96
C LEU A 71 3.86 6.96 -5.09
N ALA A 72 4.16 6.55 -3.85
CA ALA A 72 3.17 6.09 -2.90
C ALA A 72 3.60 6.28 -1.45
N ARG A 73 2.60 6.40 -0.59
CA ARG A 73 2.73 6.39 0.87
C ARG A 73 1.55 5.62 1.44
N MET A 74 1.83 4.60 2.24
CA MET A 74 0.81 3.79 2.89
C MET A 74 1.13 3.60 4.37
N ALA A 75 0.22 4.02 5.24
CA ALA A 75 0.32 3.74 6.66
C ALA A 75 0.14 2.25 6.93
N TRP A 76 0.79 1.75 7.99
CA TRP A 76 0.58 0.37 8.42
C TRP A 76 -0.87 0.17 8.85
N PHE A 77 -1.51 -0.87 8.32
CA PHE A 77 -2.90 -1.19 8.58
C PHE A 77 -3.07 -2.67 8.88
N ASN A 78 -4.07 -3.00 9.70
CA ASN A 78 -4.47 -4.37 9.95
C ASN A 78 -5.73 -4.67 9.14
N PRO A 79 -5.71 -5.63 8.20
CA PRO A 79 -6.89 -5.95 7.40
C PRO A 79 -8.07 -6.47 8.26
N LEU A 80 -7.80 -6.99 9.46
CA LEU A 80 -8.84 -7.41 10.40
C LEU A 80 -9.68 -6.25 10.93
N ASP A 81 -9.16 -5.02 10.90
CA ASP A 81 -9.91 -3.83 11.33
C ASP A 81 -11.09 -3.50 10.39
N PHE A 82 -11.12 -4.13 9.20
CA PHE A 82 -12.11 -3.85 8.15
C PHE A 82 -13.01 -5.06 7.82
N THR A 83 -12.95 -6.14 8.61
CA THR A 83 -13.63 -7.40 8.31
C THR A 83 -14.47 -7.92 9.49
N ASP A 84 -15.35 -8.88 9.22
CA ASP A 84 -16.06 -9.59 10.28
C ASP A 84 -15.15 -10.71 10.86
N GLU A 85 -14.71 -10.53 12.11
CA GLU A 85 -13.88 -11.52 12.79
C GLU A 85 -14.49 -12.92 12.78
N ALA A 86 -15.81 -13.05 12.94
CA ALA A 86 -16.47 -14.35 13.01
C ALA A 86 -16.44 -15.07 11.66
N GLU A 87 -16.56 -14.32 10.57
CA GLU A 87 -16.43 -14.85 9.20
C GLU A 87 -15.00 -15.33 8.93
N VAL A 88 -14.00 -14.53 9.32
CA VAL A 88 -12.59 -14.91 9.17
C VAL A 88 -12.27 -16.16 9.99
N ILE A 89 -12.68 -16.21 11.25
CA ILE A 89 -12.50 -17.38 12.13
C ILE A 89 -13.13 -18.63 11.50
N SER A 90 -14.37 -18.51 11.03
CA SER A 90 -15.08 -19.64 10.42
C SER A 90 -14.43 -20.13 9.12
N SER A 91 -13.76 -19.23 8.39
CA SER A 91 -13.13 -19.55 7.10
C SER A 91 -11.72 -20.13 7.23
N TYR A 92 -11.00 -19.82 8.31
CA TYR A 92 -9.59 -20.17 8.46
C TYR A 92 -9.33 -21.29 9.50
N LEU A 93 -10.28 -21.58 10.39
CA LEU A 93 -10.20 -22.76 11.25
C LEU A 93 -10.57 -24.01 10.46
N THR A 94 -9.93 -25.13 10.78
CA THR A 94 -10.43 -26.43 10.32
C THR A 94 -11.77 -26.75 10.98
N LYS A 95 -12.53 -27.68 10.39
CA LYS A 95 -13.82 -28.10 10.95
C LYS A 95 -13.70 -28.61 12.39
N GLU A 96 -12.62 -29.34 12.71
CA GLU A 96 -12.36 -29.87 14.05
C GLU A 96 -12.05 -28.74 15.04
N GLU A 97 -11.14 -27.83 14.66
CA GLU A 97 -10.79 -26.66 15.49
C GLU A 97 -12.02 -25.77 15.74
N LEU A 98 -12.84 -25.53 14.72
CA LEU A 98 -14.05 -24.71 14.86
C LEU A 98 -15.08 -25.37 15.78
N GLN A 99 -15.25 -26.69 15.71
CA GLN A 99 -16.15 -27.42 16.60
C GLN A 99 -15.67 -27.36 18.05
N ASP A 100 -14.39 -27.60 18.29
CA ASP A 100 -13.81 -27.56 19.64
C ASP A 100 -13.84 -26.14 20.22
N PHE A 101 -13.54 -25.14 19.40
CA PHE A 101 -13.65 -23.75 19.80
C PHE A 101 -15.10 -23.35 20.10
N THR A 102 -16.07 -23.79 19.30
CA THR A 102 -17.50 -23.52 19.55
C THR A 102 -17.98 -24.14 20.87
N ARG A 103 -17.48 -25.33 21.24
CA ARG A 103 -17.75 -25.93 22.55
C ARG A 103 -17.14 -25.12 23.69
N TYR A 104 -15.93 -24.60 23.50
CA TYR A 104 -15.28 -23.71 24.48
C TYR A 104 -16.07 -22.40 24.69
N LEU A 105 -16.67 -21.85 23.63
CA LEU A 105 -17.43 -20.61 23.71
C LEU A 105 -18.75 -20.73 24.50
N ASP A 106 -19.31 -21.93 24.67
CA ASP A 106 -20.55 -22.17 25.42
C ASP A 106 -21.71 -21.20 25.06
N GLY A 107 -21.86 -20.93 23.75
CA GLY A 107 -22.88 -20.01 23.22
C GLY A 107 -22.47 -18.54 23.15
N GLU A 108 -21.25 -18.19 23.52
CA GLU A 108 -20.68 -16.87 23.27
C GLU A 108 -20.29 -16.64 21.79
N ASN A 109 -20.08 -15.38 21.42
CA ASN A 109 -19.68 -14.99 20.07
C ASN A 109 -18.23 -15.37 19.73
N LEU A 110 -18.02 -15.76 18.47
CA LEU A 110 -16.68 -15.98 17.92
C LEU A 110 -15.97 -14.64 17.78
N THR A 111 -14.88 -14.47 18.51
CA THR A 111 -14.01 -13.29 18.43
C THR A 111 -12.57 -13.73 18.48
N LEU A 112 -11.67 -12.94 17.90
CA LEU A 112 -10.23 -13.22 17.95
C LEU A 112 -9.71 -13.21 19.38
N HIS A 113 -10.27 -12.34 20.24
CA HIS A 113 -9.96 -12.31 21.66
C HIS A 113 -10.23 -13.66 22.33
N LYS A 114 -11.41 -14.24 22.11
CA LYS A 114 -11.78 -15.54 22.68
C LYS A 114 -10.97 -16.68 22.06
N LEU A 115 -10.69 -16.61 20.77
CA LEU A 115 -9.84 -17.59 20.08
C LEU A 115 -8.44 -17.61 20.70
N ARG A 116 -7.88 -16.44 20.98
CA ARG A 116 -6.55 -16.30 21.60
C ARG A 116 -6.52 -16.79 23.05
N GLN A 117 -7.61 -16.59 23.81
CA GLN A 117 -7.75 -17.13 25.17
C GLN A 117 -7.79 -18.67 25.17
N TRP A 118 -8.50 -19.26 24.21
CA TRP A 118 -8.61 -20.70 24.07
C TRP A 118 -7.31 -21.33 23.56
N ASN A 119 -6.75 -20.79 22.48
CA ASN A 119 -5.53 -21.29 21.87
C ASN A 119 -4.78 -20.18 21.13
N PHE A 120 -3.73 -19.67 21.78
CA PHE A 120 -2.86 -18.62 21.23
C PHE A 120 -2.27 -18.99 19.86
N TYR A 121 -1.80 -20.23 19.68
CA TYR A 121 -1.12 -20.65 18.45
C TYR A 121 -2.08 -20.74 17.25
N ILE A 122 -3.35 -21.11 17.49
CA ILE A 122 -4.36 -21.12 16.44
C ILE A 122 -4.73 -19.69 16.04
N ALA A 123 -4.89 -18.78 17.00
CA ALA A 123 -5.15 -17.37 16.73
C ALA A 123 -4.02 -16.74 15.90
N ASP A 124 -2.75 -16.89 16.34
CA ASP A 124 -1.59 -16.34 15.65
C ASP A 124 -1.45 -16.87 14.21
N ARG A 125 -1.64 -18.19 14.03
CA ARG A 125 -1.63 -18.83 12.71
C ARG A 125 -2.74 -18.32 11.80
N LEU A 126 -3.94 -18.11 12.34
CA LEU A 126 -5.07 -17.57 11.58
C LEU A 126 -4.79 -16.14 11.13
N GLU A 127 -4.38 -15.26 12.05
CA GLU A 127 -4.16 -13.84 11.74
C GLU A 127 -3.07 -13.68 10.69
N LYS A 128 -1.98 -14.43 10.81
CA LYS A 128 -0.90 -14.45 9.82
C LYS A 128 -1.40 -14.90 8.45
N LYS A 129 -2.09 -16.04 8.37
CA LYS A 129 -2.63 -16.55 7.11
C LYS A 129 -3.65 -15.62 6.47
N TYR A 130 -4.47 -14.97 7.29
CA TYR A 130 -5.46 -14.00 6.80
C TYR A 130 -4.77 -12.78 6.23
N THR A 131 -3.82 -12.19 6.96
CA THR A 131 -3.08 -10.99 6.55
C THR A 131 -2.29 -11.23 5.26
N GLU A 132 -1.56 -12.35 5.17
CA GLU A 132 -0.82 -12.76 3.96
C GLU A 132 -1.74 -12.93 2.75
N LYS A 133 -2.88 -13.62 2.93
CA LYS A 133 -3.85 -13.82 1.85
C LYS A 133 -4.52 -12.50 1.44
N TYR A 134 -4.88 -11.67 2.40
CA TYR A 134 -5.49 -10.37 2.13
C TYR A 134 -4.55 -9.48 1.32
N ALA A 135 -3.27 -9.40 1.69
CA ALA A 135 -2.28 -8.67 0.92
C ALA A 135 -2.15 -9.23 -0.51
N ALA A 136 -1.99 -10.55 -0.66
CA ALA A 136 -1.86 -11.18 -1.97
C ALA A 136 -3.07 -10.96 -2.89
N ASP A 137 -4.29 -10.95 -2.34
CA ASP A 137 -5.52 -10.75 -3.11
C ASP A 137 -5.75 -9.28 -3.51
N ASN A 138 -5.25 -8.31 -2.72
CA ASN A 138 -5.58 -6.88 -2.89
C ASN A 138 -4.42 -6.01 -3.43
N ALA A 139 -3.17 -6.36 -3.15
CA ALA A 139 -2.00 -5.57 -3.51
C ALA A 139 -1.89 -5.29 -5.03
N PRO A 140 -2.11 -6.26 -5.94
CA PRO A 140 -2.00 -6.00 -7.37
C PRO A 140 -3.04 -4.98 -7.87
N ALA A 141 -4.29 -5.14 -7.45
CA ALA A 141 -5.36 -4.22 -7.85
C ALA A 141 -5.16 -2.80 -7.29
N TRP A 142 -4.59 -2.70 -6.09
CA TRP A 142 -4.19 -1.41 -5.53
C TRP A 142 -3.03 -0.78 -6.32
N ALA A 143 -1.99 -1.56 -6.63
CA ALA A 143 -0.83 -1.10 -7.39
C ALA A 143 -1.24 -0.59 -8.78
N ASP A 144 -2.09 -1.33 -9.48
CA ASP A 144 -2.65 -0.91 -10.78
C ASP A 144 -3.37 0.44 -10.67
N LYS A 145 -4.23 0.60 -9.67
CA LYS A 145 -4.97 1.85 -9.46
C LYS A 145 -4.02 3.03 -9.25
N VAL A 146 -3.01 2.86 -8.38
CA VAL A 146 -2.03 3.91 -8.10
C VAL A 146 -1.21 4.24 -9.35
N MET A 147 -0.80 3.23 -10.12
CA MET A 147 -0.06 3.45 -11.36
C MET A 147 -0.87 4.25 -12.38
N GLN A 148 -2.17 3.97 -12.53
CA GLN A 148 -3.05 4.75 -13.40
C GLN A 148 -3.19 6.21 -12.93
N GLU A 149 -3.26 6.43 -11.61
CA GLU A 149 -3.30 7.79 -11.03
C GLU A 149 -1.97 8.54 -11.28
N LEU A 150 -0.83 7.86 -11.14
CA LEU A 150 0.50 8.42 -11.42
C LEU A 150 0.66 8.85 -12.88
N LEU A 151 0.34 7.96 -13.83
CA LEU A 151 0.40 8.26 -15.26
C LEU A 151 -0.53 9.43 -15.63
N LYS A 152 -1.74 9.45 -15.08
CA LYS A 152 -2.68 10.55 -15.29
C LYS A 152 -2.10 11.88 -14.80
N HIS A 153 -1.61 11.93 -13.56
CA HIS A 153 -1.02 13.15 -13.01
C HIS A 153 0.20 13.60 -13.82
N ALA A 154 1.12 12.70 -14.15
CA ALA A 154 2.31 13.03 -14.94
C ALA A 154 1.95 13.61 -16.31
N SER A 155 0.92 13.06 -16.98
CA SER A 155 0.41 13.58 -18.26
C SER A 155 -0.21 14.98 -18.13
N GLU A 156 -1.00 15.22 -17.08
CA GLU A 156 -1.62 16.52 -16.82
C GLU A 156 -0.58 17.61 -16.54
N TYR A 157 0.46 17.30 -15.76
CA TYR A 157 1.60 18.20 -15.53
C TYR A 157 2.34 18.52 -16.84
N GLY A 158 2.64 17.51 -17.66
CA GLY A 158 3.29 17.72 -18.95
C GLY A 158 2.49 18.65 -19.88
N ARG A 159 1.16 18.49 -19.94
CA ARG A 159 0.26 19.33 -20.76
C ARG A 159 0.17 20.78 -20.26
N ALA A 160 0.05 20.98 -18.96
CA ALA A 160 -0.05 22.31 -18.36
C ALA A 160 1.22 23.14 -18.60
N GLU A 161 2.37 22.48 -18.69
CA GLU A 161 3.64 23.14 -18.99
C GLU A 161 3.78 23.51 -20.47
N THR A 162 3.35 22.65 -21.40
CA THR A 162 3.34 22.98 -22.84
C THR A 162 2.52 24.24 -23.12
N GLN A 163 1.34 24.36 -22.51
CA GLN A 163 0.50 25.55 -22.65
C GLN A 163 1.15 26.83 -22.07
N LYS A 164 1.92 26.73 -20.98
CA LYS A 164 2.64 27.88 -20.42
C LYS A 164 3.77 28.36 -21.33
N VAL A 165 4.48 27.44 -22.00
CA VAL A 165 5.55 27.80 -22.95
C VAL A 165 4.96 28.50 -24.18
N GLU A 166 3.87 27.95 -24.76
CA GLU A 166 3.19 28.56 -25.90
C GLU A 166 2.68 29.98 -25.61
N LEU A 167 2.10 30.19 -24.43
CA LEU A 167 1.63 31.52 -23.99
C LEU A 167 2.78 32.52 -23.76
N ALA A 168 3.92 32.04 -23.25
CA ALA A 168 5.10 32.89 -23.04
C ALA A 168 5.78 33.32 -24.35
N ASP A 169 5.68 32.49 -25.40
CA ASP A 169 6.23 32.81 -26.73
C ASP A 169 5.31 33.75 -27.52
N LEU A 170 3.99 33.62 -27.37
CA LEU A 170 3.00 34.54 -27.96
C LEU A 170 3.06 35.95 -27.36
N GLY A 171 3.45 36.09 -26.09
CA GLY A 171 3.59 37.38 -25.40
C GLY A 171 4.89 38.17 -25.73
N LYS A 172 5.78 37.61 -26.55
CA LYS A 172 7.03 38.25 -26.99
C LYS A 172 6.99 38.74 -28.46
N SER A 173 5.81 38.73 -29.08
CA SER A 173 5.59 39.12 -30.48
C SER A 173 5.21 40.60 -30.63
#